data_AF-A0A1I5NP60-F1
#
_entry.id   AF-A0A1I5NP60-F1
#
_cell.length_a   1.000
_cell.length_b   1.000
_cell.length_c   1.000
_cell.angle_alpha   90.00
_cell.angle_beta   90.00
_cell.angle_gamma   90.00
#
_symmetry.space_group_name_H-M   'P 1'
#
loop_
_entity.id
_entity.type
_entity.pdbx_description
1 polymer ?
#
loop_
_entity_poly.entity_id
_entity_poly.type
_entity_poly.pdbx_seq_one_letter_code
_entity_poly.pdbx_strand_id
1 'polypeptide(L)'
;MTTAAPMPVPFPFAAIAGQPQLRQALLLAAVDPGLGGVLIEGPRGTAKTTAARALAELLPGAPFVTLPLGASLESLVGTLDLGQALAGHALKFAPGLLARAHGGVLYVDEINLLPDALIDSLLDAAASGVNVVERDGISHRHAARFVLVGTMNPEEGTLRPQLLDRFGLCVQLRNIEDAAERQAIVRARLAFDADPQGFRAKHAQADAVLAAALVKARAVVADATALPYGDEVHEAAGTLCIAAQVDGLRADLVMLRSARALAAWDGAAAITPGHVQRVADAVLLHRRKPELEGAAPAAQALQRPTDANGASQGNAGDQDWGALPPEPVGIERVKPLRPLIPSQSARQAAPKKA
;
A
#
# COMPACT_ATOMS: atom_id res chain seq x y z
N MET A 1 36.41 10.24 -4.93
CA MET A 1 35.12 10.98 -4.99
C MET A 1 34.25 10.27 -5.99
N THR A 2 33.40 9.36 -5.54
CA THR A 2 32.48 8.62 -6.40
C THR A 2 31.34 9.57 -6.73
N THR A 3 31.40 10.24 -7.88
CA THR A 3 30.30 11.03 -8.41
C THR A 3 29.13 10.06 -8.60
N ALA A 4 28.14 10.14 -7.72
CA ALA A 4 26.89 9.40 -7.88
C ALA A 4 26.37 9.71 -9.28
N ALA A 5 26.08 8.67 -10.09
CA ALA A 5 25.51 8.85 -11.40
C ALA A 5 24.29 9.79 -11.30
N PRO A 6 24.13 10.76 -12.22
CA PRO A 6 22.97 11.65 -12.18
C PRO A 6 21.71 10.79 -12.19
N MET A 7 20.89 10.93 -11.16
CA MET A 7 19.63 10.21 -11.06
C MET A 7 18.82 10.49 -12.33
N PRO A 8 18.24 9.45 -12.96
CA PRO A 8 17.50 9.63 -14.20
C PRO A 8 16.39 10.65 -13.97
N VAL A 9 16.42 11.69 -14.79
CA VAL A 9 15.44 12.76 -14.77
C VAL A 9 14.06 12.12 -15.00
N PRO A 10 13.08 12.31 -14.11
CA PRO A 10 11.76 11.73 -14.30
C PRO A 10 10.93 12.53 -15.32
N PHE A 11 9.90 11.85 -15.83
CA PHE A 11 8.98 12.35 -16.83
C PHE A 11 7.99 13.36 -16.20
N PRO A 12 7.69 14.50 -16.84
CA PRO A 12 6.74 15.50 -16.32
C PRO A 12 5.34 14.92 -16.05
N PHE A 13 4.71 15.30 -14.95
CA PHE A 13 3.37 14.80 -14.61
C PHE A 13 2.31 15.32 -15.58
N ALA A 14 2.40 16.60 -15.99
CA ALA A 14 1.51 17.20 -16.96
C ALA A 14 1.55 16.53 -18.34
N ALA A 15 2.66 15.85 -18.67
CA ALA A 15 2.84 15.16 -19.95
C ALA A 15 2.25 13.74 -19.96
N ILE A 16 1.75 13.23 -18.83
CA ILE A 16 1.08 11.92 -18.78
C ILE A 16 -0.24 12.00 -19.55
N ALA A 17 -0.26 11.37 -20.72
CA ALA A 17 -1.40 11.31 -21.62
C ALA A 17 -2.22 10.02 -21.43
N GLY A 18 -3.52 10.13 -21.68
CA GLY A 18 -4.45 8.99 -21.77
C GLY A 18 -4.79 8.25 -20.49
N GLN A 19 -4.48 8.83 -19.32
CA GLN A 19 -4.79 8.23 -18.02
C GLN A 19 -5.39 9.26 -17.06
N PRO A 20 -6.55 9.86 -17.38
CA PRO A 20 -7.16 10.91 -16.56
C PRO A 20 -7.57 10.41 -15.17
N GLN A 21 -8.08 9.18 -15.07
CA GLN A 21 -8.47 8.56 -13.79
C GLN A 21 -7.26 8.32 -12.88
N LEU A 22 -6.15 7.83 -13.44
CA LEU A 22 -4.90 7.65 -12.68
C LEU A 22 -4.37 8.99 -12.16
N ARG A 23 -4.31 10.00 -13.04
CA ARG A 23 -3.86 11.34 -12.66
C ARG A 23 -4.73 11.92 -11.55
N GLN A 24 -6.06 11.80 -11.67
CA GLN A 24 -6.98 12.25 -10.63
C GLN A 24 -6.72 11.51 -9.30
N ALA A 25 -6.67 10.17 -9.30
CA ALA A 25 -6.45 9.40 -8.06
C ALA A 25 -5.12 9.74 -7.38
N LEU A 26 -4.03 9.87 -8.15
CA LEU A 26 -2.71 10.28 -7.64
C LEU A 26 -2.74 11.70 -7.06
N LEU A 27 -3.41 12.64 -7.72
CA LEU A 27 -3.57 14.01 -7.22
C LEU A 27 -4.40 14.05 -5.94
N LEU A 28 -5.51 13.30 -5.87
CA LEU A 28 -6.34 13.21 -4.66
C LEU A 28 -5.57 12.64 -3.47
N ALA A 29 -4.83 11.55 -3.69
CA ALA A 29 -3.98 10.96 -2.65
C ALA A 29 -2.81 11.87 -2.26
N ALA A 30 -2.34 12.71 -3.18
CA ALA A 30 -1.41 13.77 -2.83
C ALA A 30 -2.08 14.90 -2.05
N VAL A 31 -3.33 15.29 -2.33
CA VAL A 31 -4.06 16.31 -1.57
C VAL A 31 -4.34 15.84 -0.14
N ASP A 32 -4.82 14.60 0.03
CA ASP A 32 -5.08 13.97 1.32
C ASP A 32 -4.39 12.60 1.40
N PRO A 33 -3.16 12.53 1.96
CA PRO A 33 -2.47 11.26 2.17
C PRO A 33 -3.22 10.29 3.11
N GLY A 34 -4.15 10.79 3.94
CA GLY A 34 -4.97 10.01 4.86
C GLY A 34 -6.12 9.25 4.18
N LEU A 35 -6.21 9.27 2.85
CA LEU A 35 -7.17 8.46 2.09
C LEU A 35 -6.88 6.95 2.16
N GLY A 36 -5.67 6.54 2.52
CA GLY A 36 -5.28 5.12 2.58
C GLY A 36 -4.63 4.60 1.30
N GLY A 37 -4.04 5.48 0.50
CA GLY A 37 -3.24 5.12 -0.68
C GLY A 37 -4.04 4.86 -1.96
N VAL A 38 -3.29 4.70 -3.06
CA VAL A 38 -3.80 4.40 -4.40
C VAL A 38 -3.29 3.03 -4.84
N LEU A 39 -4.20 2.18 -5.24
CA LEU A 39 -3.95 0.89 -5.85
C LEU A 39 -4.12 1.00 -7.37
N ILE A 40 -3.12 0.61 -8.14
CA ILE A 40 -3.12 0.71 -9.60
C ILE A 40 -3.09 -0.69 -10.19
N GLU A 41 -4.23 -1.15 -10.66
CA GLU A 41 -4.39 -2.40 -11.38
C GLU A 41 -4.09 -2.22 -12.87
N GLY A 42 -3.59 -3.26 -13.52
CA GLY A 42 -3.39 -3.26 -14.97
C GLY A 42 -2.10 -3.93 -15.43
N PRO A 43 -1.94 -4.15 -16.73
CA PRO A 43 -0.82 -4.90 -17.28
C PRO A 43 0.51 -4.15 -17.16
N ARG A 44 1.61 -4.89 -17.32
CA ARG A 44 2.97 -4.35 -17.42
C ARG A 44 3.06 -3.37 -18.60
N GLY A 45 3.87 -2.31 -18.44
CA GLY A 45 4.07 -1.31 -19.50
C GLY A 45 3.04 -0.18 -19.55
N THR A 46 2.12 -0.08 -18.59
CA THR A 46 1.12 1.01 -18.49
C THR A 46 1.62 2.30 -17.82
N ALA A 47 2.94 2.48 -17.70
CA ALA A 47 3.59 3.66 -17.12
C ALA A 47 3.25 3.96 -15.64
N LYS A 48 2.81 2.97 -14.85
CA LYS A 48 2.47 3.12 -13.42
C LYS A 48 3.60 3.73 -12.59
N THR A 49 4.81 3.19 -12.69
CA THR A 49 5.99 3.70 -11.97
C THR A 49 6.36 5.11 -12.43
N THR A 50 6.21 5.40 -13.73
CA THR A 50 6.46 6.72 -14.30
C THR A 50 5.52 7.76 -13.69
N ALA A 51 4.23 7.44 -13.57
CA ALA A 51 3.24 8.32 -12.96
C ALA A 51 3.50 8.57 -11.47
N ALA A 52 3.86 7.52 -10.71
CA ALA A 52 4.21 7.65 -9.30
C ALA A 52 5.45 8.54 -9.08
N ARG A 53 6.49 8.38 -9.90
CA ARG A 53 7.69 9.23 -9.84
C ARG A 53 7.41 10.67 -10.23
N ALA A 54 6.59 10.88 -11.26
CA ALA A 54 6.18 12.21 -11.69
C ALA A 54 5.37 12.93 -10.60
N LEU A 55 4.53 12.20 -9.86
CA LEU A 55 3.80 12.76 -8.71
C LEU A 55 4.74 13.26 -7.62
N ALA A 56 5.80 12.51 -7.32
CA ALA A 56 6.77 12.93 -6.30
C ALA A 56 7.50 14.23 -6.67
N GLU A 57 7.72 14.50 -7.96
CA GLU A 57 8.29 15.79 -8.39
C GLU A 57 7.33 16.97 -8.23
N LEU A 58 6.02 16.74 -8.30
CA LEU A 58 5.04 17.80 -8.01
C LEU A 58 5.03 18.22 -6.54
N LEU A 59 5.60 17.39 -5.66
CA LEU A 59 5.71 17.64 -4.23
C LEU A 59 7.13 18.16 -3.90
N PRO A 60 7.31 19.46 -3.63
CA PRO A 60 8.65 20.02 -3.44
C PRO A 60 9.37 19.38 -2.24
N GLY A 61 10.55 18.82 -2.49
CA GLY A 61 11.38 18.18 -1.45
C GLY A 61 10.84 16.83 -0.94
N ALA A 62 9.81 16.27 -1.57
CA ALA A 62 9.25 14.99 -1.21
C ALA A 62 10.20 13.83 -1.56
N PRO A 63 10.54 12.94 -0.59
CA PRO A 63 11.30 11.74 -0.90
C PRO A 63 10.45 10.76 -1.72
N PHE A 64 11.04 10.17 -2.76
CA PHE A 64 10.47 9.02 -3.45
C PHE A 64 11.16 7.75 -2.95
N VAL A 65 10.43 6.91 -2.23
CA VAL A 65 10.94 5.66 -1.66
C VAL A 65 10.26 4.48 -2.35
N THR A 66 11.04 3.48 -2.74
CA THR A 66 10.53 2.23 -3.30
C THR A 66 10.70 1.11 -2.29
N LEU A 67 9.65 0.33 -2.07
CA LEU A 67 9.68 -0.89 -1.27
C LEU A 67 10.09 -2.07 -2.17
N PRO A 68 11.26 -2.69 -1.96
CA PRO A 68 11.62 -3.89 -2.70
C PRO A 68 10.79 -5.10 -2.21
N LEU A 69 10.52 -6.04 -3.10
CA LEU A 69 9.73 -7.25 -2.79
C LEU A 69 10.34 -8.09 -1.65
N GLY A 70 11.67 -8.13 -1.56
CA GLY A 70 12.41 -8.85 -0.52
C GLY A 70 12.64 -8.06 0.78
N ALA A 71 11.94 -6.95 1.00
CA ALA A 71 12.07 -6.18 2.23
C ALA A 71 11.65 -6.98 3.45
N SER A 72 12.36 -6.80 4.57
CA SER A 72 11.91 -7.31 5.87
C SER A 72 11.03 -6.30 6.59
N LEU A 73 10.24 -6.76 7.58
CA LEU A 73 9.42 -5.88 8.41
C LEU A 73 10.29 -4.85 9.15
N GLU A 74 11.45 -5.28 9.62
CA GLU A 74 12.46 -4.41 10.24
C GLU A 74 12.97 -3.31 9.29
N SER A 75 13.18 -3.63 8.01
CA SER A 75 13.60 -2.62 7.03
C SER A 75 12.49 -1.62 6.69
N LEU A 76 11.23 -2.05 6.74
CA LEU A 76 10.06 -1.22 6.49
C LEU A 76 9.80 -0.26 7.66
N VAL A 77 9.58 -0.84 8.85
CA VAL A 77 9.15 -0.16 10.07
C VAL A 77 10.33 0.51 10.79
N GLY A 78 11.52 -0.06 10.71
CA GLY A 78 12.69 0.33 11.49
C GLY A 78 12.90 -0.57 12.70
N THR A 79 14.02 -0.40 13.38
CA THR A 79 14.40 -1.19 14.55
C THR A 79 14.90 -0.32 15.70
N LEU A 80 14.93 -0.90 16.89
CA LEU A 80 15.49 -0.27 18.09
C LEU A 80 16.79 -1.00 18.45
N ASP A 81 17.91 -0.28 18.51
CA ASP A 81 19.19 -0.83 18.94
C ASP A 81 19.27 -0.83 20.47
N LEU A 82 19.08 -2.01 21.04
CA LEU A 82 19.13 -2.27 22.48
C LEU A 82 20.56 -2.51 23.00
N GLY A 83 21.51 -2.84 22.11
CA GLY A 83 22.89 -3.12 22.52
C GLY A 83 23.55 -1.91 23.17
N GLN A 84 23.23 -0.72 22.67
CA GLN A 84 23.64 0.56 23.25
C GLN A 84 22.88 0.90 24.55
N ALA A 85 21.61 0.50 24.66
CA ALA A 85 20.78 0.75 25.85
C ALA A 85 21.30 0.00 27.09
N LEU A 86 21.76 -1.24 26.90
CA LEU A 86 22.35 -2.05 27.98
C LEU A 86 23.73 -1.56 28.43
N ALA A 87 24.45 -0.83 27.57
CA ALA A 87 25.75 -0.22 27.87
C ALA A 87 25.65 1.15 28.57
N GLY A 88 24.45 1.60 28.96
CA GLY A 88 24.21 2.88 29.62
C GLY A 88 24.03 4.07 28.67
N HIS A 89 23.87 3.83 27.36
CA HIS A 89 23.57 4.87 26.38
C HIS A 89 22.08 4.95 26.07
N ALA A 90 21.66 6.06 25.44
CA ALA A 90 20.26 6.27 25.04
C ALA A 90 19.84 5.26 23.96
N LEU A 91 18.58 4.81 24.02
CA LEU A 91 17.94 3.99 23.00
C LEU A 91 18.09 4.67 21.62
N LYS A 92 18.71 3.97 20.66
CA LYS A 92 18.91 4.51 19.31
C LYS A 92 17.95 3.86 18.33
N PHE A 93 17.08 4.67 17.75
CA PHE A 93 16.18 4.25 16.68
C PHE A 93 16.94 4.18 15.35
N ALA A 94 16.84 3.05 14.66
CA ALA A 94 17.29 2.87 13.29
C ALA A 94 16.09 3.05 12.35
N PRO A 95 16.05 4.16 11.56
CA PRO A 95 14.89 4.48 10.75
C PRO A 95 14.68 3.48 9.60
N GLY A 96 13.44 3.01 9.45
CA GLY A 96 13.02 2.19 8.31
C GLY A 96 12.64 3.01 7.07
N LEU A 97 12.11 2.31 6.07
CA LEU A 97 11.60 2.92 4.83
C LEU A 97 10.42 3.88 5.10
N LEU A 98 9.55 3.58 6.06
CA LEU A 98 8.42 4.44 6.42
C LEU A 98 8.89 5.82 6.93
N ALA A 99 9.97 5.85 7.72
CA ALA A 99 10.57 7.10 8.19
C ALA A 99 11.15 7.91 7.02
N ARG A 100 11.81 7.23 6.09
CA ARG A 100 12.40 7.86 4.88
C ARG A 100 11.35 8.37 3.91
N ALA A 101 10.16 7.76 3.89
CA ALA A 101 9.06 8.17 3.04
C ALA A 101 8.25 9.34 3.60
N HIS A 102 8.49 9.75 4.86
CA HIS A 102 7.74 10.84 5.50
C HIS A 102 7.74 12.12 4.66
N GLY A 103 6.55 12.68 4.42
CA GLY A 103 6.33 13.86 3.57
C GLY A 103 6.38 13.56 2.07
N GLY A 104 6.58 12.31 1.68
CA GLY A 104 6.89 11.89 0.32
C GLY A 104 5.90 10.91 -0.29
N VAL A 105 6.43 10.09 -1.21
CA VAL A 105 5.71 9.04 -1.92
C VAL A 105 6.40 7.70 -1.63
N LEU A 106 5.63 6.72 -1.18
CA LEU A 106 6.07 5.34 -1.02
C LEU A 106 5.46 4.49 -2.12
N TYR A 107 6.31 4.02 -3.04
CA TYR A 107 5.93 3.19 -4.17
C TYR A 107 6.19 1.72 -3.86
N VAL A 108 5.19 0.88 -4.15
CA VAL A 108 5.28 -0.57 -4.08
C VAL A 108 4.92 -1.14 -5.43
N ASP A 109 5.85 -1.87 -6.03
CA ASP A 109 5.55 -2.63 -7.24
C ASP A 109 5.01 -4.00 -6.87
N GLU A 110 3.95 -4.44 -7.56
CA GLU A 110 3.37 -5.78 -7.37
C GLU A 110 3.09 -6.08 -5.90
N ILE A 111 2.28 -5.23 -5.27
CA ILE A 111 1.95 -5.32 -3.84
C ILE A 111 1.30 -6.65 -3.46
N ASN A 112 0.70 -7.36 -4.43
CA ASN A 112 0.16 -8.71 -4.28
C ASN A 112 1.23 -9.79 -4.03
N LEU A 113 2.51 -9.49 -4.27
CA LEU A 113 3.63 -10.40 -4.04
C LEU A 113 4.31 -10.18 -2.67
N LEU A 114 3.93 -9.13 -1.94
CA LEU A 114 4.50 -8.86 -0.62
C LEU A 114 3.89 -9.79 0.45
N PRO A 115 4.66 -10.12 1.50
CA PRO A 115 4.11 -10.78 2.68
C PRO A 115 2.99 -9.96 3.34
N ASP A 116 1.91 -10.64 3.75
CA ASP A 116 0.73 -10.04 4.38
C ASP A 116 1.09 -9.08 5.54
N ALA A 117 2.04 -9.48 6.41
CA ALA A 117 2.47 -8.65 7.54
C ALA A 117 3.12 -7.30 7.13
N LEU A 118 3.79 -7.24 5.97
CA LEU A 118 4.32 -5.97 5.45
C LEU A 118 3.20 -5.09 4.94
N ILE A 119 2.26 -5.68 4.20
CA ILE A 119 1.10 -4.96 3.66
C ILE A 119 0.27 -4.39 4.81
N ASP A 120 0.04 -5.17 5.86
CA ASP A 120 -0.72 -4.75 7.03
C ASP A 120 -0.09 -3.53 7.69
N SER A 121 1.22 -3.62 8.01
CA SER A 121 1.96 -2.53 8.64
C SER A 121 2.03 -1.28 7.76
N LEU A 122 2.22 -1.47 6.45
CA LEU A 122 2.25 -0.40 5.45
C LEU A 122 0.92 0.35 5.39
N LEU A 123 -0.19 -0.37 5.31
CA LEU A 123 -1.54 0.20 5.24
C LEU A 123 -1.95 0.88 6.55
N ASP A 124 -1.51 0.36 7.71
CA ASP A 124 -1.76 1.00 9.01
C ASP A 124 -1.00 2.32 9.13
N ALA A 125 0.27 2.34 8.71
CA ALA A 125 1.07 3.55 8.69
C ALA A 125 0.51 4.59 7.70
N ALA A 126 0.06 4.16 6.52
CA ALA A 126 -0.54 5.03 5.51
C ALA A 126 -1.87 5.65 5.99
N ALA A 127 -2.73 4.87 6.66
CA ALA A 127 -4.02 5.35 7.15
C ALA A 127 -3.90 6.24 8.41
N SER A 128 -3.03 5.86 9.36
CA SER A 128 -2.84 6.60 10.61
C SER A 128 -1.87 7.79 10.49
N GLY A 129 -0.97 7.77 9.50
CA GLY A 129 0.10 8.74 9.36
C GLY A 129 1.19 8.64 10.43
N VAL A 130 1.19 7.58 11.24
CA VAL A 130 2.15 7.34 12.32
C VAL A 130 2.68 5.91 12.20
N ASN A 131 3.99 5.76 12.33
CA ASN A 131 4.60 4.44 12.44
C ASN A 131 4.94 4.17 13.90
N VAL A 132 4.61 2.96 14.36
CA VAL A 132 4.85 2.50 15.74
C VAL A 132 5.78 1.30 15.68
N VAL A 133 6.91 1.39 16.37
CA VAL A 133 7.93 0.34 16.44
C VAL A 133 7.99 -0.17 17.86
N GLU A 134 7.62 -1.44 18.06
CA GLU A 134 7.60 -2.07 19.38
C GLU A 134 8.59 -3.23 19.44
N ARG A 135 9.47 -3.22 20.44
CA ARG A 135 10.44 -4.29 20.68
C ARG A 135 10.81 -4.37 22.15
N ASP A 136 10.82 -5.57 22.71
CA ASP A 136 11.25 -5.86 24.09
C ASP A 136 10.59 -4.94 25.15
N GLY A 137 9.29 -4.66 24.98
CA GLY A 137 8.49 -3.82 25.89
C GLY A 137 8.66 -2.31 25.70
N ILE A 138 9.42 -1.86 24.71
CA ILE A 138 9.63 -0.46 24.38
C ILE A 138 8.87 -0.11 23.10
N SER A 139 8.06 0.95 23.14
CA SER A 139 7.31 1.49 22.00
C SER A 139 7.90 2.83 21.58
N HIS A 140 8.30 2.95 20.31
CA HIS A 140 8.76 4.19 19.69
C HIS A 140 7.79 4.59 18.58
N ARG A 141 7.42 5.87 18.53
CA ARG A 141 6.47 6.40 17.54
C ARG A 141 7.08 7.56 16.78
N HIS A 142 6.92 7.56 15.46
CA HIS A 142 7.31 8.69 14.63
C HIS A 142 6.28 8.96 13.54
N ALA A 143 6.26 10.18 13.03
CA ALA A 143 5.35 10.55 11.96
C ALA A 143 5.75 9.82 10.66
N ALA A 144 4.77 9.33 9.92
CA ALA A 144 4.91 8.59 8.68
C ALA A 144 3.77 8.95 7.71
N ARG A 145 3.63 10.25 7.42
CA ARG A 145 2.63 10.77 6.48
C ARG A 145 3.21 10.74 5.08
N PHE A 146 2.80 9.78 4.26
CA PHE A 146 3.28 9.61 2.89
C PHE A 146 2.13 9.22 1.97
N VAL A 147 2.29 9.48 0.68
CA VAL A 147 1.35 9.00 -0.33
C VAL A 147 1.75 7.58 -0.69
N LEU A 148 0.90 6.61 -0.36
CA LEU A 148 1.10 5.21 -0.77
C LEU A 148 0.61 5.01 -2.20
N VAL A 149 1.48 4.47 -3.05
CA VAL A 149 1.14 4.05 -4.42
C VAL A 149 1.54 2.58 -4.58
N GLY A 150 0.55 1.70 -4.60
CA GLY A 150 0.74 0.27 -4.86
C GLY A 150 0.31 -0.07 -6.28
N THR A 151 1.10 -0.88 -6.99
CA THR A 151 0.68 -1.48 -8.26
C THR A 151 0.39 -2.95 -8.07
N MET A 152 -0.52 -3.51 -8.86
CA MET A 152 -0.64 -4.96 -8.99
C MET A 152 -1.00 -5.37 -10.40
N ASN A 153 -0.65 -6.61 -10.74
CA ASN A 153 -1.12 -7.31 -11.93
C ASN A 153 -2.06 -8.44 -11.48
N PRO A 154 -3.38 -8.37 -11.79
CA PRO A 154 -4.34 -9.42 -11.43
C PRO A 154 -3.97 -10.81 -11.96
N GLU A 155 -3.17 -10.89 -13.04
CA GLU A 155 -2.70 -12.16 -13.61
C GLU A 155 -1.66 -12.86 -12.73
N GLU A 156 -0.92 -12.11 -11.89
CA GLU A 156 0.16 -12.63 -11.05
C GLU A 156 -0.29 -12.98 -9.64
N GLY A 157 -1.57 -12.72 -9.32
CA GLY A 157 -2.19 -13.04 -8.05
C GLY A 157 -3.20 -11.99 -7.61
N THR A 158 -4.02 -12.35 -6.63
CA THR A 158 -5.02 -11.45 -6.05
C THR A 158 -4.65 -11.10 -4.61
N LEU A 159 -4.90 -9.85 -4.21
CA LEU A 159 -4.85 -9.45 -2.82
C LEU A 159 -6.07 -9.99 -2.07
N ARG A 160 -5.90 -10.29 -0.78
CA ARG A 160 -7.02 -10.65 0.08
C ARG A 160 -8.05 -9.51 0.12
N PRO A 161 -9.37 -9.80 0.07
CA PRO A 161 -10.41 -8.76 0.09
C PRO A 161 -10.29 -7.80 1.28
N GLN A 162 -9.83 -8.28 2.44
CA GLN A 162 -9.64 -7.47 3.64
C GLN A 162 -8.53 -6.43 3.48
N LEU A 163 -7.49 -6.74 2.70
CA LEU A 163 -6.38 -5.82 2.39
C LEU A 163 -6.78 -4.85 1.28
N LEU A 164 -7.51 -5.34 0.27
CA LEU A 164 -8.07 -4.49 -0.78
C LEU A 164 -8.92 -3.39 -0.18
N ASP A 165 -9.86 -3.73 0.70
CA ASP A 165 -10.76 -2.74 1.32
C ASP A 165 -10.02 -1.66 2.12
N ARG A 166 -8.79 -1.92 2.58
CA ARG A 166 -7.95 -0.93 3.28
C ARG A 166 -7.32 0.11 2.35
N PHE A 167 -7.25 -0.14 1.04
CA PHE A 167 -6.83 0.88 0.08
C PHE A 167 -7.92 1.94 -0.09
N GLY A 168 -7.53 3.21 -0.09
CA GLY A 168 -8.45 4.31 -0.33
C GLY A 168 -9.08 4.25 -1.71
N LEU A 169 -8.21 4.35 -2.71
CA LEU A 169 -8.58 4.48 -4.11
C LEU A 169 -8.01 3.29 -4.90
N CYS A 170 -8.77 2.78 -5.86
CA CYS A 170 -8.30 1.85 -6.89
C CYS A 170 -8.56 2.42 -8.28
N VAL A 171 -7.60 2.27 -9.17
CA VAL A 171 -7.72 2.61 -10.59
C VAL A 171 -7.29 1.41 -11.41
N GLN A 172 -8.16 0.97 -12.31
CA GLN A 172 -7.85 -0.08 -13.27
C GLN A 172 -7.41 0.52 -14.60
N LEU A 173 -6.14 0.30 -14.94
CA LEU A 173 -5.59 0.67 -16.23
C LEU A 173 -5.88 -0.43 -17.24
N ARG A 174 -6.57 -0.05 -18.32
CA ARG A 174 -6.81 -0.91 -19.47
C ARG A 174 -5.76 -0.64 -20.54
N ASN A 175 -5.60 -1.59 -21.46
CA ASN A 175 -4.82 -1.32 -22.66
C ASN A 175 -5.49 -0.21 -23.46
N ILE A 176 -4.67 0.72 -23.94
CA ILE A 176 -5.14 1.80 -24.82
C ILE A 176 -5.32 1.19 -26.20
N GLU A 177 -6.57 1.15 -26.66
CA GLU A 177 -6.97 0.57 -27.94
C GLU A 177 -7.01 1.62 -29.07
N ASP A 178 -7.18 2.91 -28.73
CA ASP A 178 -7.13 3.99 -29.72
C ASP A 178 -5.70 4.21 -30.24
N ALA A 179 -5.54 4.04 -31.55
CA ALA A 179 -4.27 4.25 -32.23
C ALA A 179 -3.75 5.68 -32.09
N ALA A 180 -4.63 6.70 -32.09
CA ALA A 180 -4.21 8.09 -31.98
C ALA A 180 -3.61 8.38 -30.59
N GLU A 181 -4.30 7.93 -29.55
CA GLU A 181 -3.83 8.02 -28.16
C GLU A 181 -2.52 7.25 -27.92
N ARG A 182 -2.42 6.01 -28.43
CA ARG A 182 -1.16 5.23 -28.37
C ARG A 182 -0.01 5.96 -29.04
N GLN A 183 -0.24 6.51 -30.25
CA GLN A 183 0.77 7.28 -30.97
C GLN A 183 1.20 8.53 -30.19
N ALA A 184 0.26 9.25 -29.57
CA ALA A 184 0.57 10.43 -28.76
C ALA A 184 1.49 10.08 -27.58
N ILE A 185 1.20 8.99 -26.86
CA ILE A 185 2.01 8.52 -25.73
C ILE A 185 3.42 8.11 -26.18
N VAL A 186 3.52 7.33 -27.25
CA VAL A 186 4.82 6.89 -27.79
C VAL A 186 5.63 8.08 -28.28
N ARG A 187 5.02 9.03 -29.00
CA ARG A 187 5.70 10.26 -29.45
C ARG A 187 6.19 11.10 -28.29
N ALA A 188 5.37 11.28 -27.25
CA ALA A 188 5.77 12.01 -26.05
C ALA A 188 6.95 11.33 -25.35
N ARG A 189 6.93 9.99 -25.25
CA ARG A 189 8.04 9.24 -24.65
C ARG A 189 9.33 9.35 -25.46
N LEU A 190 9.27 9.19 -26.78
CA LEU A 190 10.43 9.33 -27.65
C LEU A 190 11.00 10.75 -27.64
N ALA A 191 10.13 11.78 -27.58
CA ALA A 191 10.57 13.17 -27.46
C ALA A 191 11.30 13.42 -26.14
N PHE A 192 10.83 12.82 -25.05
CA PHE A 192 11.51 12.88 -23.76
C PHE A 192 12.85 12.13 -23.78
N ASP A 193 12.91 10.94 -24.38
CA ASP A 193 14.15 10.16 -24.46
C ASP A 193 15.22 10.84 -25.33
N ALA A 194 14.80 11.60 -26.36
CA ALA A 194 15.70 12.35 -27.23
C ALA A 194 16.29 13.61 -26.56
N ASP A 195 15.49 14.34 -25.78
CA ASP A 195 15.93 15.53 -25.04
C ASP A 195 15.14 15.68 -23.72
N PRO A 196 15.57 15.00 -22.64
CA PRO A 196 14.86 15.02 -21.36
C PRO A 196 14.76 16.43 -20.77
N GLN A 197 15.81 17.24 -20.93
CA GLN A 197 15.87 18.57 -20.34
C GLN A 197 14.97 19.56 -21.10
N GLY A 198 15.06 19.59 -22.43
CA GLY A 198 14.20 20.44 -23.25
C GLY A 198 12.73 20.02 -23.19
N PHE A 199 12.44 18.72 -23.10
CA PHE A 199 11.08 18.25 -22.87
C PHE A 199 10.52 18.75 -21.53
N ARG A 200 11.31 18.66 -20.45
CA ARG A 200 10.90 19.21 -19.15
C ARG A 200 10.72 20.72 -19.17
N ALA A 201 11.61 21.45 -19.82
CA ALA A 201 11.49 22.89 -19.94
C ALA A 201 10.15 23.30 -20.60
N LYS A 202 9.68 22.54 -21.59
CA LYS A 202 8.37 22.75 -22.24
C LYS A 202 7.20 22.50 -21.29
N HIS A 203 7.31 21.53 -20.38
CA HIS A 203 6.24 21.16 -19.45
C HIS A 203 6.35 21.83 -18.06
N ALA A 204 7.45 22.53 -17.78
CA ALA A 204 7.75 23.11 -16.47
C ALA A 204 6.66 24.06 -15.97
N GLN A 205 6.10 24.89 -16.85
CA GLN A 205 5.02 25.80 -16.48
C GLN A 205 3.74 25.04 -16.08
N ALA A 206 3.40 23.97 -16.81
CA ALA A 206 2.22 23.16 -16.52
C ALA A 206 2.37 22.41 -15.19
N ASP A 207 3.55 21.82 -14.93
CA ASP A 207 3.85 21.15 -13.66
C ASP A 207 3.88 22.16 -12.50
N ALA A 208 4.42 23.37 -12.70
CA ALA A 208 4.41 24.42 -11.68
C ALA A 208 2.97 24.85 -11.30
N VAL A 209 2.07 24.94 -12.28
CA VAL A 209 0.64 25.22 -12.04
C VAL A 209 0.01 24.08 -11.23
N LEU A 210 0.28 22.82 -11.58
CA LEU A 210 -0.23 21.66 -10.83
C LEU A 210 0.32 21.62 -9.40
N ALA A 211 1.61 21.87 -9.21
CA ALA A 211 2.24 21.92 -7.89
C ALA A 211 1.65 23.04 -7.02
N ALA A 212 1.42 24.23 -7.59
CA ALA A 212 0.78 25.34 -6.89
C ALA A 212 -0.68 25.02 -6.51
N ALA A 213 -1.45 24.41 -7.42
CA ALA A 213 -2.81 23.93 -7.13
C ALA A 213 -2.81 22.87 -6.01
N LEU A 214 -1.84 21.97 -6.02
CA LEU A 214 -1.69 20.92 -5.00
C LEU A 214 -1.41 21.51 -3.61
N VAL A 215 -0.52 22.50 -3.52
CA VAL A 215 -0.22 23.21 -2.26
C VAL A 215 -1.47 23.91 -1.74
N LYS A 216 -2.22 24.60 -2.61
CA LYS A 216 -3.48 25.27 -2.23
C LYS A 216 -4.52 24.26 -1.73
N ALA A 217 -4.74 23.18 -2.47
CA ALA A 217 -5.71 22.15 -2.11
C ALA A 217 -5.34 21.46 -0.78
N ARG A 218 -4.06 21.15 -0.55
CA ARG A 218 -3.56 20.63 0.74
C ARG A 218 -3.85 21.58 1.90
N ALA A 219 -3.64 22.88 1.71
CA ALA A 219 -3.90 23.88 2.74
C ALA A 219 -5.40 23.94 3.10
N VAL A 220 -6.29 23.85 2.11
CA VAL A 220 -7.75 23.82 2.32
C VAL A 220 -8.17 22.55 3.08
N VAL A 221 -7.66 21.37 2.69
CA VAL A 221 -8.03 20.11 3.37
C VAL A 221 -7.49 20.05 4.80
N ALA A 222 -6.32 20.64 5.06
CA ALA A 222 -5.71 20.71 6.38
C ALA A 222 -6.52 21.56 7.38
N ASP A 223 -7.28 22.54 6.91
CA ASP A 223 -8.25 23.28 7.73
C ASP A 223 -9.53 22.46 7.90
N ALA A 224 -9.75 21.89 9.08
CA ALA A 224 -10.93 21.07 9.37
C ALA A 224 -12.27 21.81 9.23
N THR A 225 -12.26 23.14 9.27
CA THR A 225 -13.48 23.96 9.11
C THR A 225 -13.81 24.27 7.65
N ALA A 226 -12.83 24.14 6.76
CA ALA A 226 -13.03 24.35 5.33
C ALA A 226 -13.74 23.18 4.67
N LEU A 227 -14.63 23.48 3.73
CA LEU A 227 -15.44 22.49 2.99
C LEU A 227 -16.17 21.52 3.93
N PRO A 228 -17.12 22.01 4.76
CA PRO A 228 -17.93 21.14 5.59
C PRO A 228 -18.78 20.20 4.72
N TYR A 229 -19.02 18.99 5.25
CA TYR A 229 -19.86 18.01 4.58
C TYR A 229 -21.34 18.37 4.79
N GLY A 230 -22.04 18.70 3.72
CA GLY A 230 -23.50 18.91 3.75
C GLY A 230 -24.27 17.59 3.79
N ASP A 231 -25.54 17.66 4.18
CA ASP A 231 -26.42 16.47 4.28
C ASP A 231 -26.58 15.77 2.92
N GLU A 232 -26.76 16.53 1.84
CA GLU A 232 -26.86 15.99 0.47
C GLU A 232 -25.61 15.19 0.04
N VAL A 233 -24.43 15.58 0.55
CA VAL A 233 -23.16 14.89 0.26
C VAL A 233 -23.10 13.56 1.00
N HIS A 234 -23.55 13.53 2.26
CA HIS A 234 -23.66 12.29 3.03
C HIS A 234 -24.69 11.33 2.42
N GLU A 235 -25.85 11.86 2.02
CA GLU A 235 -26.90 11.08 1.36
C GLU A 235 -26.41 10.46 0.05
N ALA A 236 -25.72 11.25 -0.79
CA ALA A 236 -25.13 10.76 -2.03
C ALA A 236 -24.08 9.67 -1.78
N ALA A 237 -23.19 9.86 -0.81
CA ALA A 237 -22.16 8.88 -0.46
C ALA A 237 -22.78 7.57 0.05
N GLY A 238 -23.73 7.67 0.99
CA GLY A 238 -24.41 6.50 1.56
C GLY A 238 -25.22 5.74 0.51
N THR A 239 -25.95 6.43 -0.35
CA THR A 239 -26.73 5.81 -1.44
C THR A 239 -25.85 4.99 -2.37
N LEU A 240 -24.70 5.54 -2.77
CA LEU A 240 -23.74 4.83 -3.63
C LEU A 240 -23.09 3.63 -2.93
N CYS A 241 -22.74 3.76 -1.65
CA CYS A 241 -22.14 2.67 -0.88
C CYS A 241 -23.14 1.51 -0.65
N ILE A 242 -24.40 1.83 -0.36
CA ILE A 242 -25.49 0.84 -0.25
C ILE A 242 -25.74 0.14 -1.58
N ALA A 243 -25.81 0.90 -2.68
CA ALA A 243 -26.01 0.34 -4.02
C ALA A 243 -24.86 -0.59 -4.43
N ALA A 244 -23.62 -0.28 -4.02
CA ALA A 244 -22.45 -1.11 -4.26
C ALA A 244 -22.30 -2.29 -3.29
N GLN A 245 -23.21 -2.46 -2.32
CA GLN A 245 -23.22 -3.55 -1.32
C GLN A 245 -21.90 -3.69 -0.55
N VAL A 246 -21.25 -2.56 -0.25
CA VAL A 246 -20.01 -2.55 0.51
C VAL A 246 -20.28 -2.86 1.98
N ASP A 247 -19.40 -3.63 2.59
CA ASP A 247 -19.48 -3.97 4.01
C ASP A 247 -18.81 -2.87 4.87
N GLY A 248 -19.48 -2.44 5.95
CA GLY A 248 -18.97 -1.42 6.87
C GLY A 248 -19.05 0.02 6.34
N LEU A 249 -18.40 0.95 7.06
CA LEU A 249 -18.48 2.41 6.79
C LEU A 249 -17.19 3.00 6.19
N ARG A 250 -16.23 2.14 5.83
CA ARG A 250 -14.93 2.59 5.32
C ARG A 250 -15.08 3.27 3.96
N ALA A 251 -15.92 2.71 3.09
CA ALA A 251 -16.21 3.32 1.80
C ALA A 251 -16.82 4.71 1.96
N ASP A 252 -17.79 4.90 2.86
CA ASP A 252 -18.42 6.19 3.13
C ASP A 252 -17.39 7.24 3.55
N LEU A 253 -16.52 6.91 4.52
CA LEU A 253 -15.48 7.84 4.99
C LEU A 253 -14.48 8.20 3.89
N VAL A 254 -14.02 7.22 3.12
CA VAL A 254 -13.08 7.44 2.02
C VAL A 254 -13.75 8.22 0.89
N MET A 255 -15.03 7.96 0.61
CA MET A 255 -15.84 8.66 -0.39
C MET A 255 -15.94 10.15 -0.05
N LEU A 256 -16.33 10.46 1.19
CA LEU A 256 -16.46 11.83 1.67
C LEU A 256 -15.11 12.56 1.63
N ARG A 257 -14.04 11.94 2.17
CA ARG A 257 -12.69 12.54 2.12
C ARG A 257 -12.20 12.75 0.69
N SER A 258 -12.45 11.80 -0.21
CA SER A 258 -12.08 11.92 -1.62
C SER A 258 -12.86 13.03 -2.32
N ALA A 259 -14.16 13.16 -2.04
CA ALA A 259 -14.99 14.25 -2.56
C ALA A 259 -14.53 15.62 -2.04
N ARG A 260 -14.11 15.70 -0.77
CA ARG A 260 -13.51 16.91 -0.18
C ARG A 260 -12.17 17.26 -0.82
N ALA A 261 -11.29 16.27 -1.01
CA ALA A 261 -10.02 16.45 -1.72
C ALA A 261 -10.24 16.91 -3.16
N LEU A 262 -11.25 16.37 -3.84
CA LEU A 262 -11.62 16.78 -5.20
C LEU A 262 -12.17 18.21 -5.24
N ALA A 263 -13.07 18.56 -4.32
CA ALA A 263 -13.60 19.92 -4.20
C ALA A 263 -12.48 20.94 -3.94
N ALA A 264 -11.52 20.61 -3.06
CA ALA A 264 -10.34 21.44 -2.79
C ALA A 264 -9.44 21.57 -4.01
N TRP A 265 -9.24 20.49 -4.77
CA TRP A 265 -8.47 20.47 -6.01
C TRP A 265 -9.11 21.34 -7.10
N ASP A 266 -10.42 21.24 -7.28
CA ASP A 266 -11.18 22.03 -8.25
C ASP A 266 -11.36 23.50 -7.81
N GLY A 267 -11.00 23.83 -6.56
CA GLY A 267 -11.17 25.17 -5.98
C GLY A 267 -12.64 25.53 -5.74
N ALA A 268 -13.50 24.54 -5.53
CA ALA A 268 -14.93 24.71 -5.29
C ALA A 268 -15.20 25.39 -3.93
N ALA A 269 -16.31 26.13 -3.83
CA ALA A 269 -16.73 26.77 -2.59
C ALA A 269 -17.36 25.79 -1.58
N ALA A 270 -17.91 24.68 -2.06
CA ALA A 270 -18.55 23.65 -1.24
C ALA A 270 -18.40 22.26 -1.90
N ILE A 271 -18.54 21.20 -1.09
CA ILE A 271 -18.61 19.83 -1.60
C ILE A 271 -20.02 19.62 -2.16
N THR A 272 -20.12 19.02 -3.35
CA THR A 272 -21.40 18.76 -4.02
C THR A 272 -21.55 17.25 -4.25
N PRO A 273 -22.78 16.75 -4.45
CA PRO A 273 -23.01 15.36 -4.89
C PRO A 273 -22.26 15.01 -6.18
N GLY A 274 -22.02 15.99 -7.06
CA GLY A 274 -21.22 15.81 -8.26
C GLY A 274 -19.76 15.43 -7.98
N HIS A 275 -19.16 15.93 -6.89
CA HIS A 275 -17.82 15.50 -6.47
C HIS A 275 -17.84 14.04 -6.00
N VAL A 276 -18.87 13.64 -5.24
CA VAL A 276 -19.06 12.26 -4.79
C VAL A 276 -19.13 11.31 -5.98
N GLN A 277 -19.96 11.64 -6.98
CA GLN A 277 -20.13 10.81 -8.17
C GLN A 277 -18.81 10.64 -8.96
N ARG A 278 -17.98 11.68 -9.03
CA ARG A 278 -16.70 11.66 -9.76
C ARG A 278 -15.61 10.83 -9.08
N VAL A 279 -15.67 10.65 -7.77
CA VAL A 279 -14.72 9.80 -7.03
C VAL A 279 -15.26 8.39 -6.76
N ALA A 280 -16.58 8.19 -6.93
CA ALA A 280 -17.26 6.95 -6.57
C ALA A 280 -16.65 5.70 -7.19
N ASP A 281 -16.34 5.73 -8.48
CA ASP A 281 -15.78 4.55 -9.14
C ASP A 281 -14.40 4.21 -8.56
N ALA A 282 -13.52 5.19 -8.36
CA ALA A 282 -12.19 4.97 -7.77
C ALA A 282 -12.26 4.47 -6.32
N VAL A 283 -13.31 4.82 -5.56
CA VAL A 283 -13.49 4.35 -4.18
C VAL A 283 -14.14 2.97 -4.13
N LEU A 284 -15.06 2.66 -5.03
CA LEU A 284 -15.89 1.46 -4.95
C LEU A 284 -15.34 0.29 -5.78
N LEU A 285 -14.50 0.54 -6.79
CA LEU A 285 -14.06 -0.49 -7.74
C LEU A 285 -13.56 -1.78 -7.08
N HIS A 286 -12.69 -1.66 -6.08
CA HIS A 286 -12.09 -2.79 -5.35
C HIS A 286 -12.92 -3.26 -4.14
N ARG A 287 -14.05 -2.60 -3.86
CA ARG A 287 -14.96 -2.89 -2.74
C ARG A 287 -16.27 -3.51 -3.20
N ARG A 288 -16.62 -3.36 -4.47
CA ARG A 288 -17.76 -4.04 -5.07
C ARG A 288 -17.56 -5.54 -4.93
N LYS A 289 -18.59 -6.22 -4.43
CA LYS A 289 -18.64 -7.67 -4.56
C LYS A 289 -18.59 -7.96 -6.06
N PRO A 290 -17.71 -8.87 -6.53
CA PRO A 290 -17.75 -9.29 -7.92
C PRO A 290 -19.19 -9.72 -8.16
N GLU A 291 -19.85 -9.07 -9.12
CA GLU A 291 -21.15 -9.55 -9.58
C GLU A 291 -20.94 -11.03 -9.89
N LEU A 292 -21.78 -11.88 -9.32
CA LEU A 292 -21.97 -13.24 -9.80
C LEU A 292 -22.54 -13.10 -11.22
N GLU A 293 -21.70 -12.72 -12.18
CA GLU A 293 -22.01 -12.74 -13.60
C GLU A 293 -22.38 -14.18 -13.95
N GLY A 294 -23.69 -14.44 -14.04
CA GLY A 294 -24.23 -15.62 -14.71
C GLY A 294 -24.29 -16.92 -13.93
N ALA A 295 -24.62 -16.93 -12.63
CA ALA A 295 -25.22 -18.13 -12.05
C ALA A 295 -26.69 -18.24 -12.50
N ALA A 296 -26.91 -18.68 -13.74
CA ALA A 296 -28.21 -19.20 -14.14
C ALA A 296 -28.66 -20.25 -13.11
N PRO A 297 -29.94 -20.29 -12.70
CA PRO A 297 -30.40 -21.32 -11.77
C PRO A 297 -30.42 -22.65 -12.52
N ALA A 298 -29.30 -23.38 -12.51
CA ALA A 298 -29.27 -24.80 -12.81
C ALA A 298 -29.89 -25.54 -11.62
N ALA A 299 -31.21 -25.39 -11.48
CA ALA A 299 -32.04 -26.40 -10.86
C ALA A 299 -31.99 -27.65 -11.75
N GLN A 300 -30.95 -28.45 -11.59
CA GLN A 300 -30.95 -29.83 -12.05
C GLN A 300 -30.71 -30.73 -10.85
N ALA A 301 -31.85 -31.28 -10.41
CA ALA A 301 -31.97 -32.37 -9.48
C ALA A 301 -30.99 -33.50 -9.84
N LEU A 302 -29.93 -33.63 -9.04
CA LEU A 302 -29.26 -34.92 -8.89
C LEU A 302 -30.12 -35.77 -7.93
N GLN A 303 -31.11 -36.44 -8.52
CA GLN A 303 -31.72 -37.62 -7.92
C GLN A 303 -30.61 -38.65 -7.71
N ARG A 304 -30.15 -38.81 -6.46
CA ARG A 304 -29.36 -39.98 -6.08
C ARG A 304 -30.33 -41.15 -5.89
N PRO A 305 -30.06 -42.33 -6.49
CA PRO A 305 -30.83 -43.53 -6.23
C PRO A 305 -30.70 -43.92 -4.77
N THR A 306 -31.84 -44.27 -4.18
CA THR A 306 -31.97 -45.00 -2.93
C THR A 306 -31.28 -46.35 -3.03
N ASP A 307 -30.26 -46.59 -2.22
CA ASP A 307 -29.90 -47.93 -1.78
C ASP A 307 -29.83 -47.94 -0.25
N ALA A 308 -30.71 -48.76 0.31
CA ALA A 308 -30.82 -49.05 1.72
C ALA A 308 -29.76 -50.08 2.13
N ASN A 309 -28.98 -49.78 3.18
CA ASN A 309 -28.80 -50.66 4.33
C ASN A 309 -27.76 -50.12 5.30
N GLY A 310 -28.01 -50.29 6.60
CA GLY A 310 -26.95 -50.35 7.62
C GLY A 310 -27.09 -49.33 8.74
N ALA A 311 -27.85 -49.71 9.76
CA ALA A 311 -28.01 -49.03 11.03
C ALA A 311 -26.70 -48.69 11.77
N SER A 312 -26.68 -47.55 12.46
CA SER A 312 -26.29 -47.50 13.88
C SER A 312 -26.67 -46.15 14.50
N GLN A 313 -27.36 -46.25 15.63
CA GLN A 313 -27.81 -45.20 16.54
C GLN A 313 -26.63 -44.39 17.12
N GLY A 314 -26.89 -43.15 17.54
CA GLY A 314 -25.97 -42.44 18.44
C GLY A 314 -26.26 -40.95 18.60
N ASN A 315 -27.09 -40.63 19.59
CA ASN A 315 -27.42 -39.31 20.09
C ASN A 315 -26.16 -38.47 20.42
N ALA A 316 -26.11 -37.19 20.03
CA ALA A 316 -25.12 -36.24 20.54
C ALA A 316 -25.76 -34.85 20.71
N GLY A 317 -26.15 -34.58 21.95
CA GLY A 317 -26.25 -33.22 22.46
C GLY A 317 -24.86 -32.67 22.75
N ASP A 318 -24.69 -31.39 22.43
CA ASP A 318 -24.01 -30.36 23.21
C ASP A 318 -22.85 -30.80 24.12
N GLN A 319 -21.60 -30.57 23.68
CA GLN A 319 -20.43 -30.38 24.56
C GLN A 319 -19.17 -29.93 23.78
N ASP A 320 -18.74 -28.71 24.10
CA ASP A 320 -17.38 -28.29 24.44
C ASP A 320 -16.21 -28.69 23.50
N TRP A 321 -15.64 -27.68 22.83
CA TRP A 321 -14.46 -27.83 21.98
C TRP A 321 -13.24 -28.17 22.84
N GLY A 322 -12.88 -29.46 22.85
CA GLY A 322 -11.76 -30.01 23.59
C GLY A 322 -10.40 -29.41 23.22
N ALA A 323 -9.88 -28.56 24.12
CA ALA A 323 -8.45 -28.38 24.27
C ALA A 323 -7.91 -29.57 25.07
N LEU A 324 -7.01 -30.37 24.46
CA LEU A 324 -6.30 -31.41 25.20
C LEU A 324 -5.25 -30.76 26.12
N PRO A 325 -5.17 -31.12 27.40
CA PRO A 325 -4.09 -30.68 28.27
C PRO A 325 -2.75 -31.26 27.77
N PRO A 326 -1.63 -30.52 27.89
CA PRO A 326 -0.34 -30.96 27.39
C PRO A 326 0.15 -32.23 28.11
N GLU A 327 0.45 -33.27 27.34
CA GLU A 327 1.10 -34.48 27.85
C GLU A 327 2.63 -34.30 27.91
N PRO A 328 3.28 -34.68 29.03
CA PRO A 328 4.73 -34.64 29.13
C PRO A 328 5.36 -35.75 28.28
N VAL A 329 6.10 -35.35 27.24
CA VAL A 329 6.96 -36.25 26.45
C VAL A 329 8.37 -36.33 27.04
N GLY A 330 8.89 -37.56 27.14
CA GLY A 330 10.24 -37.81 27.65
C GLY A 330 11.32 -37.29 26.70
N ILE A 331 12.28 -36.53 27.23
CA ILE A 331 13.42 -36.01 26.47
C ILE A 331 14.49 -37.12 26.35
N GLU A 332 14.68 -37.66 25.15
CA GLU A 332 15.78 -38.59 24.88
C GLU A 332 17.11 -37.81 24.77
N ARG A 333 18.06 -38.10 25.68
CA ARG A 333 19.39 -37.47 25.65
C ARG A 333 20.21 -38.05 24.49
N VAL A 334 20.31 -37.29 23.40
CA VAL A 334 21.22 -37.58 22.30
C VAL A 334 22.68 -37.52 22.78
N LYS A 335 23.49 -38.51 22.39
CA LYS A 335 24.93 -38.60 22.73
C LYS A 335 25.67 -37.31 22.36
N PRO A 336 26.59 -36.82 23.20
CA PRO A 336 27.38 -35.64 22.88
C PRO A 336 28.28 -35.92 21.66
N LEU A 337 28.13 -35.09 20.63
CA LEU A 337 29.01 -35.10 19.45
C LEU A 337 30.43 -34.72 19.87
N ARG A 338 31.42 -35.53 19.44
CA ARG A 338 32.84 -35.19 19.58
C ARG A 338 33.16 -33.95 18.75
N PRO A 339 33.76 -32.89 19.32
CA PRO A 339 34.22 -31.75 18.53
C PRO A 339 35.38 -32.15 17.61
N LEU A 340 35.32 -31.72 16.36
CA LEU A 340 36.24 -32.04 15.26
C LEU A 340 37.50 -31.15 15.22
N ILE A 341 37.96 -30.64 16.37
CA ILE A 341 39.14 -29.76 16.42
C ILE A 341 40.16 -30.31 17.42
N PRO A 342 41.39 -30.67 17.01
CA PRO A 342 42.45 -31.04 17.93
C PRO A 342 43.00 -29.79 18.63
N SER A 343 42.92 -29.74 19.95
CA SER A 343 43.61 -28.75 20.77
C SER A 343 45.11 -29.10 20.90
N GLN A 344 45.96 -28.48 20.08
CA GLN A 344 47.38 -28.36 20.40
C GLN A 344 47.61 -27.07 21.18
N SER A 345 47.97 -27.20 22.47
CA SER A 345 49.10 -26.50 23.12
C SER A 345 48.93 -26.41 24.63
N ALA A 346 49.57 -27.31 25.38
CA ALA A 346 50.06 -27.08 26.74
C ALA A 346 51.03 -28.20 27.15
N ARG A 347 52.25 -28.20 26.60
CA ARG A 347 53.37 -28.92 27.23
C ARG A 347 53.96 -28.01 28.30
N GLN A 348 53.75 -28.41 29.54
CA GLN A 348 54.37 -27.87 30.74
C GLN A 348 55.90 -27.94 30.63
N ALA A 349 56.57 -26.80 30.83
CA ALA A 349 57.98 -26.75 31.17
C ALA A 349 58.12 -26.95 32.68
N ALA A 350 58.95 -27.92 33.08
CA ALA A 350 59.31 -28.20 34.46
C ALA A 350 60.36 -27.18 34.99
N PRO A 351 60.43 -26.91 36.30
CA PRO A 351 61.52 -26.17 36.90
C PRO A 351 62.62 -27.12 37.40
N LYS A 352 63.89 -26.81 37.15
CA LYS A 352 65.02 -27.29 37.96
C LYS A 352 65.99 -26.14 38.25
N LYS A 353 66.17 -25.87 39.54
CA LYS A 353 67.32 -25.16 40.12
C LYS A 353 68.43 -26.17 40.46
N ALA A 354 69.64 -25.63 40.57
CA ALA A 354 70.96 -26.24 40.81
C ALA A 354 71.63 -26.77 39.54
#